data_AF-A0A3S0FVM7-F1
#
_entry.id   AF-A0A3S0FVM7-F1
#
_cell.length_a   1.000
_cell.length_b   1.000
_cell.length_c   1.000
_cell.angle_alpha   90.00
_cell.angle_beta   90.00
_cell.angle_gamma   90.00
#
_symmetry.space_group_name_H-M   'P 1'
#
loop_
_entity.id
_entity.type
_entity.pdbx_description
1 polymer ?
#
loop_
_entity_poly.entity_id
_entity_poly.type
_entity_poly.pdbx_seq_one_letter_code
_entity_poly.pdbx_strand_id
1 'polypeptide(L)'
;MAAIFKPSANLVAKLVLAGFAVLLISVVLLLWFGPRSDYARNVGLTFLQPVPFSHQHHVSGLGLNCRFCHTSVEASSSAGMPSTYTCMTCHSQVWTSAGMLAPVRESLAKNKPLAWRRVTDLPDYVYFNHSIHIAKGVGCSSCHGDVAQMPLTFKAKSLTMKFCLDCHRDPGPKLRSKDKIYDTHWHGGDETRSPDALLAEYRIGGRNLTDCSICHR
;
A
#
# COMPACT_ATOMS: atom_id res chain seq x y z
N MET A 1 38.73 60.64 8.29
CA MET A 1 37.94 59.56 8.92
C MET A 1 38.42 58.23 8.36
N ALA A 2 38.87 57.29 9.20
CA ALA A 2 39.29 55.97 8.73
C ALA A 2 38.07 55.12 8.33
N ALA A 3 38.17 54.35 7.25
CA ALA A 3 37.11 53.46 6.83
C ALA A 3 36.84 52.39 7.91
N ILE A 4 35.61 52.35 8.42
CA ILE A 4 35.20 51.47 9.52
C ILE A 4 35.20 50.00 9.08
N PHE A 5 34.97 49.72 7.79
CA PHE A 5 34.93 48.36 7.23
C PHE A 5 36.00 48.15 6.15
N LYS A 6 36.67 46.99 6.19
CA LYS A 6 37.61 46.55 5.14
C LYS A 6 36.85 46.22 3.84
N PRO A 7 37.45 46.35 2.65
CA PRO A 7 36.80 45.97 1.38
C PRO A 7 36.27 44.52 1.34
N SER A 8 36.91 43.61 2.09
CA SER A 8 36.45 42.22 2.24
C SER A 8 35.09 42.08 2.94
N ALA A 9 34.66 43.08 3.71
CA ALA A 9 33.38 43.06 4.41
C ALA A 9 32.19 43.00 3.45
N ASN A 10 32.29 43.58 2.25
CA ASN A 10 31.23 43.50 1.23
C ASN A 10 31.08 42.07 0.68
N LEU A 11 32.19 41.37 0.48
CA LEU A 11 32.17 39.97 0.07
C LEU A 11 31.59 39.09 1.18
N VAL A 12 32.04 39.28 2.42
CA VAL A 12 31.52 38.53 3.58
C VAL A 12 30.02 38.77 3.76
N ALA A 13 29.55 40.02 3.69
CA ALA A 13 28.12 40.32 3.81
C ALA A 13 27.29 39.64 2.71
N LYS A 14 27.76 39.67 1.45
CA LYS A 14 27.09 38.98 0.34
C LYS A 14 27.04 37.46 0.53
N LEU A 15 28.14 36.86 0.98
CA LEU A 15 28.21 35.41 1.24
C LEU A 15 27.31 35.01 2.41
N VAL A 16 27.25 35.81 3.48
CA VAL A 16 26.36 35.56 4.63
C VAL A 16 24.89 35.64 4.20
N LEU A 17 24.51 36.68 3.44
CA LEU A 17 23.14 36.82 2.93
C LEU A 17 22.77 35.68 1.98
N ALA A 18 23.66 35.30 1.07
CA ALA A 18 23.46 34.17 0.16
C ALA A 18 23.35 32.84 0.92
N GLY A 19 24.23 32.61 1.89
CA GLY A 19 24.22 31.41 2.73
C GLY A 19 22.93 31.31 3.56
N PHE A 20 22.47 32.42 4.13
CA PHE A 20 21.21 32.48 4.87
C PHE A 20 20.01 32.23 3.95
N ALA A 21 19.99 32.82 2.75
CA ALA A 21 18.93 32.57 1.76
C ALA A 21 18.87 31.10 1.34
N VAL A 22 20.04 30.47 1.07
CA VAL A 22 20.12 29.05 0.74
C VAL A 22 19.61 28.20 1.91
N LEU A 23 20.05 28.48 3.14
CA LEU A 23 19.60 27.76 4.33
C LEU A 23 18.08 27.85 4.49
N LEU A 24 17.49 29.04 4.38
CA LEU A 24 16.05 29.23 4.47
C LEU A 24 15.31 28.44 3.40
N ILE A 25 15.76 28.50 2.15
CA ILE A 25 15.16 27.74 1.05
C ILE A 25 15.26 26.23 1.34
N SER A 26 16.42 25.74 1.75
CA SER A 26 16.62 24.33 2.11
C SER A 26 15.69 23.88 3.24
N VAL A 27 15.53 24.69 4.29
CA VAL A 27 14.61 24.38 5.39
C VAL A 27 13.17 24.33 4.91
N VAL A 28 12.72 25.30 4.11
CA VAL A 28 11.37 25.33 3.54
C VAL A 28 11.13 24.10 2.66
N LEU A 29 12.09 23.74 1.80
CA LEU A 29 12.01 22.55 0.96
C LEU A 29 11.94 21.27 1.79
N LEU A 30 12.75 21.13 2.85
CA LEU A 30 12.71 19.96 3.73
C LEU A 30 11.37 19.83 4.46
N LEU A 31 10.83 20.93 4.99
CA LEU A 31 9.53 20.94 5.65
C LEU A 31 8.37 20.65 4.67
N TRP A 32 8.50 21.07 3.41
CA TRP A 32 7.48 20.82 2.39
C TRP A 32 7.54 19.39 1.84
N PHE A 33 8.72 18.90 1.47
CA PHE A 33 8.89 17.61 0.79
C PHE A 33 9.10 16.44 1.75
N GLY A 34 9.66 16.66 2.94
CA GLY A 34 9.93 15.60 3.92
C GLY A 34 8.67 14.80 4.28
N PRO A 35 7.59 15.43 4.77
CA PRO A 35 6.32 14.74 5.07
C PRO A 35 5.64 14.14 3.83
N ARG A 36 5.99 14.65 2.63
CA ARG A 36 5.47 14.16 1.35
C ARG A 36 6.32 13.08 0.71
N SER A 37 7.39 12.64 1.38
CA SER A 37 8.24 11.55 0.91
C SER A 37 7.61 10.18 1.14
N ASP A 38 8.06 9.18 0.39
CA ASP A 38 7.66 7.79 0.56
C ASP A 38 8.15 7.20 1.89
N TYR A 39 9.31 7.68 2.38
CA TYR A 39 9.83 7.35 3.70
C TYR A 39 8.87 7.77 4.81
N ALA A 40 8.38 9.02 4.79
CA ALA A 40 7.41 9.50 5.77
C ALA A 40 6.08 8.74 5.75
N ARG A 41 5.77 8.06 4.65
CA ARG A 41 4.56 7.23 4.48
C ARG A 41 4.80 5.72 4.69
N ASN A 42 6.01 5.34 5.11
CA ASN A 42 6.43 3.96 5.30
C ASN A 42 6.29 3.07 4.04
N VAL A 43 6.45 3.64 2.85
CA VAL A 43 6.45 2.87 1.60
C VAL A 43 7.76 2.09 1.51
N GLY A 44 7.68 0.80 1.19
CA GLY A 44 8.86 -0.08 1.12
C GLY A 44 9.41 -0.53 2.47
N LEU A 45 8.89 -0.02 3.59
CA LEU A 45 9.34 -0.42 4.92
C LEU A 45 8.56 -1.66 5.41
N THR A 46 9.30 -2.59 6.02
CA THR A 46 8.74 -3.77 6.68
C THR A 46 8.60 -3.50 8.17
N PHE A 47 7.64 -4.16 8.80
CA PHE A 47 7.42 -4.08 10.24
C PHE A 47 7.46 -5.46 10.87
N LEU A 48 7.90 -5.51 12.13
CA LEU A 48 7.82 -6.72 12.92
C LEU A 48 6.35 -7.09 13.13
N GLN A 49 6.03 -8.33 12.78
CA GLN A 49 4.73 -8.95 12.98
C GLN A 49 4.82 -9.94 14.15
N PRO A 50 3.69 -10.30 14.80
CA PRO A 50 3.69 -11.33 15.83
C PRO A 50 4.28 -12.66 15.36
N VAL A 51 4.05 -12.98 14.08
CA VAL A 51 4.62 -14.14 13.39
C VAL A 51 5.23 -13.64 12.09
N PRO A 52 6.46 -14.06 11.72
CA PRO A 52 7.09 -13.68 10.46
C PRO A 52 6.43 -14.41 9.28
N PHE A 53 5.20 -14.01 8.95
CA PHE A 53 4.41 -14.59 7.87
C PHE A 53 4.99 -14.19 6.51
N SER A 54 5.30 -15.20 5.69
CA SER A 54 5.82 -15.02 4.33
C SER A 54 4.72 -15.28 3.31
N HIS A 55 4.29 -14.23 2.60
CA HIS A 55 3.39 -14.38 1.45
C HIS A 55 4.10 -15.11 0.32
N GLN A 56 5.41 -14.93 0.17
CA GLN A 56 6.21 -15.64 -0.83
C GLN A 56 6.15 -17.14 -0.69
N HIS A 57 6.25 -17.65 0.53
CA HIS A 57 6.13 -19.09 0.75
C HIS A 57 4.71 -19.59 0.45
N HIS A 58 3.69 -18.91 0.97
CA HIS A 58 2.30 -19.40 0.89
C HIS A 58 1.66 -19.22 -0.49
N VAL A 59 1.95 -18.11 -1.18
CA VAL A 59 1.33 -17.79 -2.47
C VAL A 59 2.18 -18.32 -3.61
N SER A 60 3.44 -17.88 -3.74
CA SER A 60 4.29 -18.33 -4.85
C SER A 60 4.87 -19.73 -4.63
N GLY A 61 5.19 -20.11 -3.40
CA GLY A 61 5.73 -21.44 -3.10
C GLY A 61 4.69 -22.55 -3.10
N LEU A 62 3.51 -22.31 -2.50
CA LEU A 62 2.45 -23.32 -2.34
C LEU A 62 1.24 -23.13 -3.27
N GLY A 63 1.13 -22.01 -3.97
CA GLY A 63 0.02 -21.73 -4.89
C GLY A 63 -1.29 -21.37 -4.19
N LEU A 64 -1.28 -20.96 -2.92
CA LEU A 64 -2.52 -20.61 -2.22
C LEU A 64 -3.17 -19.37 -2.81
N ASN A 65 -4.48 -19.44 -3.05
CA ASN A 65 -5.26 -18.30 -3.51
C ASN A 65 -5.40 -17.25 -2.40
N CYS A 66 -5.33 -15.97 -2.75
CA CYS A 66 -5.43 -14.85 -1.79
C CYS A 66 -6.70 -14.92 -0.92
N ARG A 67 -7.82 -15.40 -1.48
CA ARG A 67 -9.12 -15.48 -0.80
C ARG A 67 -9.20 -16.58 0.26
N PHE A 68 -8.24 -17.52 0.26
CA PHE A 68 -8.17 -18.53 1.31
C PHE A 68 -7.99 -17.89 2.70
N CYS A 69 -7.17 -16.84 2.78
CA CYS A 69 -6.94 -16.08 4.00
C CYS A 69 -7.79 -14.79 4.07
N HIS A 70 -7.95 -14.09 2.95
CA HIS A 70 -8.70 -12.83 2.87
C HIS A 70 -10.12 -13.07 2.34
N THR A 71 -10.91 -13.81 3.11
CA THR A 71 -12.19 -14.38 2.67
C THR A 71 -13.26 -13.33 2.38
N SER A 72 -13.21 -12.15 3.01
CA SER A 72 -14.24 -11.12 2.85
C SER A 72 -13.96 -10.15 1.71
N VAL A 73 -12.83 -10.28 1.00
CA VAL A 73 -12.36 -9.29 0.03
C VAL A 73 -13.34 -9.06 -1.14
N GLU A 74 -14.08 -10.09 -1.55
CA GLU A 74 -15.05 -10.01 -2.65
C GLU A 74 -16.41 -9.44 -2.21
N ALA A 75 -16.71 -9.43 -0.92
CA ALA A 75 -18.05 -9.14 -0.41
C ALA A 75 -18.12 -7.89 0.49
N SER A 76 -17.02 -7.54 1.17
CA SER A 76 -16.98 -6.50 2.19
C SER A 76 -16.10 -5.32 1.78
N SER A 77 -16.26 -4.22 2.52
CA SER A 77 -15.37 -3.06 2.41
C SER A 77 -13.95 -3.35 2.86
N SER A 78 -13.77 -4.35 3.72
CA SER A 78 -12.48 -4.82 4.22
C SER A 78 -12.15 -6.21 3.68
N ALA A 79 -10.88 -6.43 3.29
CA ALA A 79 -10.35 -7.75 2.96
C ALA A 79 -10.34 -8.73 4.14
N GLY A 80 -10.43 -8.19 5.38
CA GLY A 80 -10.30 -8.96 6.60
C GLY A 80 -8.86 -9.43 6.85
N MET A 81 -8.59 -9.80 8.11
CA MET A 81 -7.39 -10.54 8.48
C MET A 81 -7.77 -11.98 8.80
N PRO A 82 -6.94 -12.97 8.42
CA PRO A 82 -7.24 -14.37 8.71
C PRO A 82 -7.36 -14.60 10.21
N SER A 83 -8.32 -15.44 10.59
CA SER A 83 -8.42 -15.94 11.95
C SER A 83 -7.26 -16.88 12.26
N THR A 84 -6.98 -17.11 13.55
CA THR A 84 -5.98 -18.09 13.98
C THR A 84 -6.33 -19.50 13.47
N TYR A 85 -7.62 -19.82 13.34
CA TYR A 85 -8.07 -21.10 12.80
C TYR A 85 -7.61 -21.32 11.35
N THR A 86 -7.58 -20.28 10.52
CA THR A 86 -7.08 -20.37 9.14
C THR A 86 -5.63 -20.86 9.10
N CYS A 87 -4.78 -20.37 10.00
CA CYS A 87 -3.39 -20.85 10.15
C CYS A 87 -3.36 -22.30 10.64
N MET A 88 -4.22 -22.62 11.60
CA MET A 88 -4.25 -23.93 12.26
C MET A 88 -4.88 -25.04 11.42
N THR A 89 -5.58 -24.71 10.33
CA THR A 89 -6.02 -25.70 9.32
C THR A 89 -4.86 -26.59 8.86
N CYS A 90 -3.67 -26.01 8.68
CA CYS A 90 -2.46 -26.75 8.32
C CYS A 90 -1.49 -26.88 9.50
N HIS A 91 -1.25 -25.79 10.25
CA HIS A 91 -0.23 -25.78 11.31
C HIS A 91 -0.59 -26.57 12.57
N SER A 92 -1.77 -27.20 12.61
CA SER A 92 -2.08 -28.26 13.55
C SER A 92 -1.35 -29.58 13.24
N GLN A 93 -0.84 -29.75 12.01
CA GLN A 93 -0.17 -30.97 11.55
C GLN A 93 1.23 -30.71 10.99
N VAL A 94 1.47 -29.53 10.41
CA VAL A 94 2.78 -29.18 9.82
C VAL A 94 3.52 -28.14 10.67
N TRP A 95 4.83 -28.33 10.84
CA TRP A 95 5.69 -27.41 11.61
C TRP A 95 5.17 -27.13 13.04
N THR A 96 4.50 -28.11 13.63
CA THR A 96 3.76 -27.97 14.89
C THR A 96 4.63 -27.53 16.07
N SER A 97 5.91 -27.90 16.08
CA SER A 97 6.88 -27.54 17.12
C SER A 97 7.78 -26.35 16.75
N ALA A 98 7.61 -25.74 15.57
CA ALA A 98 8.45 -24.62 15.15
C ALA A 98 8.31 -23.44 16.11
N GLY A 99 9.44 -22.89 16.57
CA GLY A 99 9.47 -21.80 17.55
C GLY A 99 8.75 -20.54 17.07
N MET A 100 8.94 -20.19 15.78
CA MET A 100 8.29 -19.02 15.15
C MET A 100 6.75 -19.08 15.14
N LEU A 101 6.15 -20.26 15.26
CA LEU A 101 4.70 -20.45 15.29
C LEU A 101 4.11 -20.49 16.71
N ALA A 102 4.95 -20.31 17.75
CA ALA A 102 4.48 -20.24 19.13
C ALA A 102 3.33 -19.21 19.33
N PRO A 103 3.38 -18.01 18.71
CA PRO A 103 2.29 -17.04 18.85
C PRO A 103 0.97 -17.53 18.24
N VAL A 104 0.99 -18.30 17.15
CA VAL A 104 -0.23 -18.89 16.55
C VAL A 104 -0.84 -19.94 17.49
N ARG A 105 0.00 -20.82 18.05
CA ARG A 105 -0.45 -21.85 19.01
C ARG A 105 -1.00 -21.22 20.28
N GLU A 106 -0.33 -20.21 20.81
CA GLU A 106 -0.79 -19.47 21.98
C GLU A 106 -2.11 -18.75 21.70
N SER A 107 -2.23 -18.12 20.53
CA SER A 107 -3.46 -17.48 20.07
C SER A 107 -4.63 -18.46 20.04
N LEU A 108 -4.42 -19.68 19.54
CA LEU A 108 -5.42 -20.74 19.52
C LEU A 108 -5.77 -21.19 20.96
N ALA A 109 -4.76 -21.51 21.77
CA ALA A 109 -4.94 -22.04 23.12
C ALA A 109 -5.65 -21.05 24.06
N LYS A 110 -5.37 -19.75 23.92
CA LYS A 110 -5.97 -18.69 24.74
C LYS A 110 -7.23 -18.08 24.11
N ASN A 111 -7.63 -18.54 22.92
CA ASN A 111 -8.71 -17.95 22.13
C ASN A 111 -8.59 -16.42 21.99
N LYS A 112 -7.37 -15.94 21.77
CA LYS A 112 -7.06 -14.51 21.60
C LYS A 112 -6.50 -14.28 20.21
N PRO A 113 -7.14 -13.48 19.34
CA PRO A 113 -6.66 -13.24 17.98
C PRO A 113 -5.24 -12.68 17.93
N LEU A 114 -4.50 -13.02 16.87
CA LEU A 114 -3.20 -12.44 16.59
C LEU A 114 -3.32 -10.93 16.35
N ALA A 115 -2.55 -10.14 17.10
CA ALA A 115 -2.51 -8.68 16.98
C ALA A 115 -1.58 -8.26 15.83
N TRP A 116 -2.05 -8.43 14.59
CA TRP A 116 -1.30 -8.03 13.40
C TRP A 116 -1.06 -6.53 13.34
N ARG A 117 0.14 -6.12 12.94
CA ARG A 117 0.42 -4.73 12.61
C ARG A 117 0.07 -4.49 11.15
N ARG A 118 -0.99 -3.72 10.91
CA ARG A 118 -1.41 -3.37 9.55
C ARG A 118 -0.32 -2.57 8.85
N VAL A 119 0.04 -3.00 7.64
CA VAL A 119 1.08 -2.37 6.82
C VAL A 119 0.48 -1.36 5.84
N THR A 120 -0.62 -1.75 5.23
CA THR A 120 -1.39 -0.89 4.33
C THR A 120 -2.60 -0.36 5.08
N ASP A 121 -2.54 0.91 5.44
CA ASP A 121 -3.62 1.58 6.15
C ASP A 121 -3.96 2.93 5.51
N LEU A 122 -5.23 3.30 5.65
CA LEU A 122 -5.78 4.58 5.24
C LEU A 122 -6.32 5.31 6.46
N PRO A 123 -6.32 6.65 6.48
CA PRO A 123 -6.91 7.40 7.58
C PRO A 123 -8.39 7.07 7.77
N ASP A 124 -8.88 7.12 9.01
CA ASP A 124 -10.25 6.72 9.37
C ASP A 124 -11.35 7.54 8.68
N TYR A 125 -11.04 8.77 8.24
CA TYR A 125 -11.94 9.62 7.47
C TYR A 125 -12.04 9.23 5.97
N VAL A 126 -11.37 8.13 5.57
CA VAL A 126 -11.43 7.57 4.22
C VAL A 126 -12.18 6.25 4.28
N TYR A 127 -13.42 6.26 3.78
CA TYR A 127 -14.16 5.05 3.51
C TYR A 127 -13.63 4.38 2.23
N PHE A 128 -12.93 3.27 2.39
CA PHE A 128 -12.50 2.41 1.30
C PHE A 128 -13.33 1.12 1.24
N ASN A 129 -13.63 0.64 0.04
CA ASN A 129 -14.41 -0.58 -0.15
C ASN A 129 -13.70 -1.56 -1.09
N HIS A 130 -13.20 -2.70 -0.58
CA HIS A 130 -12.51 -3.69 -1.41
C HIS A 130 -13.42 -4.34 -2.47
N SER A 131 -14.63 -4.75 -2.11
CA SER A 131 -15.50 -5.55 -2.99
C SER A 131 -15.84 -4.85 -4.30
N ILE A 132 -16.06 -3.52 -4.27
CA ILE A 132 -16.36 -2.77 -5.49
C ILE A 132 -15.16 -2.72 -6.45
N HIS A 133 -13.93 -2.61 -5.96
CA HIS A 133 -12.74 -2.56 -6.81
C HIS A 133 -12.54 -3.90 -7.52
N ILE A 134 -12.67 -5.01 -6.78
CA ILE A 134 -12.60 -6.36 -7.34
C ILE A 134 -13.73 -6.60 -8.34
N ALA A 135 -14.97 -6.26 -7.98
CA ALA A 135 -16.12 -6.43 -8.86
C ALA A 135 -16.01 -5.62 -10.16
N LYS A 136 -15.23 -4.53 -10.14
CA LYS A 136 -14.93 -3.67 -11.30
C LYS A 136 -13.62 -4.02 -12.00
N GLY A 137 -13.01 -5.17 -11.69
CA GLY A 137 -11.84 -5.68 -12.41
C GLY A 137 -10.52 -5.04 -12.01
N VAL A 138 -10.43 -4.42 -10.82
CA VAL A 138 -9.14 -3.95 -10.27
C VAL A 138 -8.54 -5.09 -9.45
N GLY A 139 -7.38 -5.60 -9.88
CA GLY A 139 -6.70 -6.68 -9.17
C GLY A 139 -5.75 -6.19 -8.07
N CYS A 140 -5.36 -7.14 -7.21
CA CYS A 140 -4.67 -6.88 -5.95
C CYS A 140 -3.33 -6.15 -6.14
N SER A 141 -2.56 -6.53 -7.16
CA SER A 141 -1.23 -6.00 -7.42
C SER A 141 -1.21 -4.52 -7.84
N SER A 142 -2.33 -4.00 -8.34
CA SER A 142 -2.46 -2.58 -8.70
C SER A 142 -2.28 -1.66 -7.48
N CYS A 143 -2.69 -2.12 -6.29
CA CYS A 143 -2.62 -1.36 -5.03
C CYS A 143 -1.57 -1.90 -4.06
N HIS A 144 -1.43 -3.22 -3.96
CA HIS A 144 -0.57 -3.88 -2.97
C HIS A 144 0.82 -4.27 -3.52
N GLY A 145 1.07 -4.09 -4.83
CA GLY A 145 2.26 -4.61 -5.48
C GLY A 145 2.24 -6.13 -5.61
N ASP A 146 3.38 -6.72 -5.97
CA ASP A 146 3.50 -8.17 -6.08
C ASP A 146 3.67 -8.81 -4.70
N VAL A 147 2.56 -8.92 -3.96
CA VAL A 147 2.54 -9.50 -2.61
C VAL A 147 2.98 -10.96 -2.62
N ALA A 148 2.76 -11.67 -3.73
CA ALA A 148 3.22 -13.05 -3.86
C ALA A 148 4.75 -13.17 -3.82
N GLN A 149 5.50 -12.10 -4.07
CA GLN A 149 6.96 -12.10 -3.94
C GLN A 149 7.45 -11.43 -2.66
N MET A 150 6.57 -11.20 -1.68
CA MET A 150 6.93 -10.57 -0.41
C MET A 150 7.17 -11.61 0.69
N PRO A 151 8.43 -11.95 1.01
CA PRO A 151 8.73 -12.75 2.19
C PRO A 151 8.42 -12.00 3.49
N LEU A 152 8.50 -10.66 3.47
CA LEU A 152 7.94 -9.79 4.51
C LEU A 152 7.08 -8.73 3.82
N THR A 153 5.84 -8.58 4.26
CA THR A 153 4.91 -7.61 3.66
C THR A 153 5.33 -6.18 3.98
N PHE A 154 5.32 -5.33 2.95
CA PHE A 154 5.53 -3.90 3.05
C PHE A 154 4.47 -3.15 2.24
N LYS A 155 4.33 -1.84 2.49
CA LYS A 155 3.42 -0.99 1.72
C LYS A 155 4.07 -0.65 0.37
N ALA A 156 3.61 -1.26 -0.72
CA ALA A 156 4.22 -1.07 -2.04
C ALA A 156 3.89 0.25 -2.73
N LYS A 157 2.73 0.85 -2.40
CA LYS A 157 2.23 2.10 -2.99
C LYS A 157 1.93 3.10 -1.89
N SER A 158 2.11 4.39 -2.17
CA SER A 158 1.87 5.46 -1.17
C SER A 158 0.42 5.55 -0.70
N LEU A 159 -0.54 5.16 -1.55
CA LEU A 159 -1.99 5.24 -1.32
C LEU A 159 -2.43 6.64 -0.87
N THR A 160 -1.83 7.66 -1.48
CA THR A 160 -2.27 9.04 -1.29
C THR A 160 -3.58 9.29 -2.04
N MET A 161 -4.30 10.36 -1.67
CA MET A 161 -5.47 10.82 -2.43
C MET A 161 -5.14 11.00 -3.92
N LYS A 162 -3.96 11.56 -4.24
CA LYS A 162 -3.50 11.69 -5.63
C LYS A 162 -3.40 10.34 -6.33
N PHE A 163 -2.80 9.34 -5.69
CA PHE A 163 -2.70 7.98 -6.25
C PHE A 163 -4.10 7.41 -6.58
N CYS A 164 -5.06 7.54 -5.67
CA CYS A 164 -6.43 7.07 -5.89
C CYS A 164 -7.14 7.87 -7.00
N LEU A 165 -7.03 9.19 -6.98
CA LEU A 165 -7.67 10.07 -7.96
C LEU A 165 -7.09 9.91 -9.37
N ASP A 166 -5.78 9.71 -9.50
CA ASP A 166 -5.16 9.46 -10.79
C ASP A 166 -5.75 8.19 -11.42
N CYS A 167 -6.01 7.13 -10.63
CA CYS A 167 -6.71 5.93 -11.09
C CYS A 167 -8.22 6.15 -11.30
N HIS A 168 -8.89 6.94 -10.47
CA HIS A 168 -10.34 7.20 -10.63
C HIS A 168 -10.65 8.08 -11.85
N ARG A 169 -9.70 8.92 -12.28
CA ARG A 169 -9.79 9.73 -13.51
C ARG A 169 -9.57 8.90 -14.77
N ASP A 170 -8.63 7.96 -14.71
CA ASP A 170 -8.33 7.06 -15.82
C ASP A 170 -8.14 5.61 -15.30
N PRO A 171 -9.26 4.88 -15.06
CA PRO A 171 -9.19 3.55 -14.49
C PRO A 171 -8.77 2.48 -15.51
N GLY A 172 -9.00 2.73 -16.79
CA GLY A 172 -8.82 1.78 -17.89
C GLY A 172 -7.52 0.99 -17.85
N PRO A 173 -6.34 1.64 -17.73
CA PRO A 173 -5.03 0.96 -17.66
C PRO A 173 -4.82 0.04 -16.46
N LYS A 174 -5.71 0.06 -15.45
CA LYS A 174 -5.62 -0.76 -14.24
C LYS A 174 -6.69 -1.86 -14.19
N LEU A 175 -7.63 -1.84 -15.12
CA LEU A 175 -8.65 -2.86 -15.25
C LEU A 175 -8.07 -4.10 -15.91
N ARG A 176 -8.60 -5.26 -15.52
CA ARG A 176 -8.26 -6.56 -16.08
C ARG A 176 -9.48 -7.47 -16.07
N SER A 177 -9.44 -8.54 -16.83
CA SER A 177 -10.48 -9.56 -16.83
C SER A 177 -10.59 -10.28 -15.49
N LYS A 178 -11.76 -10.88 -15.21
CA LYS A 178 -12.06 -11.49 -13.90
C LYS A 178 -11.09 -12.61 -13.51
N ASP A 179 -10.62 -13.37 -14.48
CA ASP A 179 -9.65 -14.46 -14.30
C ASP A 179 -8.24 -13.97 -13.92
N LYS A 180 -7.93 -12.69 -14.16
CA LYS A 180 -6.61 -12.08 -13.87
C LYS A 180 -6.58 -11.21 -12.61
N ILE A 181 -7.71 -11.04 -11.90
CA ILE A 181 -7.82 -10.21 -10.69
C ILE A 181 -6.80 -10.61 -9.62
N TYR A 182 -6.64 -11.92 -9.41
CA TYR A 182 -5.78 -12.50 -8.37
C TYR A 182 -4.37 -12.81 -8.86
N ASP A 183 -4.07 -12.55 -10.13
CA ASP A 183 -2.74 -12.69 -10.68
C ASP A 183 -1.88 -11.49 -10.23
N THR A 184 -0.88 -11.76 -9.39
CA THR A 184 0.01 -10.72 -8.87
C THR A 184 1.08 -10.31 -9.87
N HIS A 185 1.41 -11.19 -10.82
CA HIS A 185 2.39 -10.99 -11.89
C HIS A 185 1.79 -10.34 -13.13
N TRP A 186 0.51 -9.93 -13.07
CA TRP A 186 -0.12 -9.23 -14.16
C TRP A 186 0.62 -7.91 -14.46
N HIS A 187 1.22 -7.85 -15.64
CA HIS A 187 1.79 -6.66 -16.24
C HIS A 187 0.98 -6.41 -17.52
N GLY A 188 0.24 -5.28 -17.57
CA GLY A 188 -0.60 -4.98 -18.74
C GLY A 188 0.18 -5.12 -20.05
N GLY A 189 -0.44 -5.75 -21.07
CA GLY A 189 0.19 -6.11 -22.34
C GLY A 189 -0.84 -6.54 -23.40
N ASP A 190 -0.37 -6.88 -24.59
CA ASP A 190 -1.17 -7.01 -25.83
C ASP A 190 -2.31 -8.06 -25.81
N GLU A 191 -2.29 -9.01 -24.87
CA GLU A 191 -3.39 -9.98 -24.64
C GLU A 191 -4.54 -9.42 -23.78
N THR A 192 -4.40 -8.19 -23.28
CA THR A 192 -5.42 -7.55 -22.45
C THR A 192 -6.51 -6.94 -23.33
N ARG A 193 -7.77 -7.25 -22.99
CA ARG A 193 -8.92 -6.58 -23.61
C ARG A 193 -8.75 -5.07 -23.48
N SER A 194 -9.14 -4.33 -24.52
CA SER A 194 -8.94 -2.88 -24.53
C SER A 194 -9.54 -2.22 -23.27
N PRO A 195 -8.89 -1.19 -22.72
CA PRO A 195 -9.42 -0.44 -21.58
C PRO A 195 -10.88 -0.03 -21.76
N ASP A 196 -11.25 0.46 -22.95
CA ASP A 196 -12.63 0.85 -23.28
C ASP A 196 -13.62 -0.32 -23.21
N ALA A 197 -13.21 -1.51 -23.67
CA ALA A 197 -14.04 -2.70 -23.59
C ALA A 197 -14.29 -3.13 -22.13
N LEU A 198 -13.27 -3.02 -21.27
CA LEU A 198 -13.40 -3.32 -19.84
C LEU A 198 -14.21 -2.26 -19.09
N LEU A 199 -14.04 -0.98 -19.44
CA LEU A 199 -14.86 0.11 -18.90
C LEU A 199 -16.34 -0.10 -19.24
N ALA A 200 -16.64 -0.46 -20.49
CA ALA A 200 -18.00 -0.76 -20.93
C ALA A 200 -18.57 -2.01 -20.24
N GLU A 201 -17.82 -3.11 -20.19
CA GLU A 201 -18.24 -4.36 -19.55
C GLU A 201 -18.55 -4.16 -18.06
N TYR A 202 -17.66 -3.48 -17.34
CA TYR A 202 -17.83 -3.21 -15.92
C TYR A 202 -18.74 -2.02 -15.64
N ARG A 203 -19.31 -1.37 -16.67
CA ARG A 203 -20.20 -0.21 -16.56
C ARG A 203 -19.59 0.89 -15.70
N ILE A 204 -18.33 1.21 -15.97
CA ILE A 204 -17.56 2.27 -15.31
C ILE A 204 -17.68 3.54 -16.16
N GLY A 205 -18.03 4.67 -15.53
CA GLY A 205 -18.24 5.96 -16.23
C GLY A 205 -19.62 6.59 -16.03
N GLY A 206 -20.58 5.85 -15.47
CA GLY A 206 -21.94 6.37 -15.19
C GLY A 206 -22.05 7.33 -14.00
N ARG A 207 -20.94 7.62 -13.30
CA ARG A 207 -20.88 8.54 -12.15
C ARG A 207 -19.51 9.22 -12.12
N ASN A 208 -19.42 10.40 -11.52
CA ASN A 208 -18.14 11.02 -11.25
C ASN A 208 -17.43 10.27 -10.10
N LEU A 209 -16.41 9.49 -10.42
CA LEU A 209 -15.63 8.73 -9.45
C LEU A 209 -14.72 9.61 -8.57
N THR A 210 -14.63 10.91 -8.85
CA THR A 210 -13.77 11.86 -8.14
C THR A 210 -14.53 12.75 -7.14
N ASP A 211 -15.84 12.53 -6.98
CA ASP A 211 -16.63 13.24 -5.98
C ASP A 211 -16.22 12.85 -4.55
N CYS A 212 -16.23 13.81 -3.63
CA CYS A 212 -15.83 13.58 -2.24
C CYS A 212 -16.70 12.52 -1.56
N SER A 213 -17.99 12.42 -1.92
CA SER A 213 -18.95 11.45 -1.37
C SER A 213 -18.60 9.99 -1.66
N ILE A 214 -17.68 9.75 -2.61
CA ILE A 214 -17.19 8.40 -2.91
C ILE A 214 -16.33 7.85 -1.76
N CYS A 215 -15.53 8.71 -1.11
CA CYS A 215 -14.51 8.30 -0.14
C CYS A 215 -14.63 8.97 1.23
N HIS A 216 -15.21 10.16 1.33
CA HIS A 216 -15.28 10.97 2.55
C HIS A 216 -16.73 11.07 3.02
N ARG A 217 -17.16 10.08 3.81
CA ARG A 217 -18.54 9.94 4.30
C ARG A 217 -18.56 9.44 5.74
#